data_AF-A0A945F380-F1
#
_entry.id   AF-A0A945F380-F1
#
_cell.length_a   1.000
_cell.length_b   1.000
_cell.length_c   1.000
_cell.angle_alpha   90.00
_cell.angle_beta   90.00
_cell.angle_gamma   90.00
#
_symmetry.space_group_name_H-M   'P 1'
#
loop_
_entity.id
_entity.type
_entity.pdbx_description
1 polymer ?
#
loop_
_entity_poly.entity_id
_entity_poly.type
_entity_poly.pdbx_seq_one_letter_code
_entity_poly.pdbx_strand_id
1 'polypeptide(L)'
;MKEPDLVNVPAYQRKRSLAAKARKKSTAEKLATPRKRAVRKTASRPVTTQRPLSSRPRYSDDLLIEDVLTDIPAHEPIHTIDEFPEPETAYSPASSSTREMKLVGRCDGYFEKIDVAIVKLTSPMRTGDQLIFQKVSGLFEQPVDSMQIDRKDVQIAHSGDDVGLKVIMEPKVGGLVYKVI
;
A
#
# COMPACT_ATOMS: atom_id res chain seq x y z
N MET A 1 -50.39 16.68 -18.40
CA MET A 1 -49.56 15.77 -19.23
C MET A 1 -49.66 16.25 -20.67
N LYS A 2 -48.57 16.75 -21.25
CA LYS A 2 -48.50 17.32 -22.60
C LYS A 2 -47.58 16.41 -23.41
N GLU A 3 -48.02 15.97 -24.60
CA GLU A 3 -47.22 15.16 -25.52
C GLU A 3 -45.89 15.87 -25.84
N PRO A 4 -44.75 15.16 -25.90
CA PRO A 4 -43.48 15.80 -26.22
C PRO A 4 -43.39 16.09 -27.73
N ASP A 5 -43.31 17.38 -28.07
CA ASP A 5 -43.07 17.88 -29.42
C ASP A 5 -41.75 17.33 -30.00
N LEU A 6 -41.89 16.48 -31.02
CA LEU A 6 -40.78 15.79 -31.70
C LEU A 6 -39.90 16.70 -32.57
N VAL A 7 -40.19 18.00 -32.63
CA VAL A 7 -39.53 18.94 -33.54
C VAL A 7 -38.24 19.52 -32.95
N ASN A 8 -38.02 19.44 -31.63
CA ASN A 8 -36.85 20.03 -30.97
C ASN A 8 -35.97 19.04 -30.17
N VAL A 9 -35.75 17.85 -30.73
CA VAL A 9 -34.84 16.86 -30.15
C VAL A 9 -33.43 17.04 -30.75
N PRO A 10 -32.38 17.30 -29.92
CA PRO A 10 -31.00 17.42 -30.38
C PRO A 10 -30.56 16.19 -31.18
N ALA A 11 -29.80 16.37 -32.27
CA ALA A 11 -29.46 15.32 -33.24
C ALA A 11 -28.86 14.05 -32.61
N TYR A 12 -28.22 14.15 -31.45
CA TYR A 12 -27.63 13.04 -30.71
C TYR A 12 -28.66 12.07 -30.10
N GLN A 13 -29.88 12.53 -29.77
CA GLN A 13 -30.93 11.68 -29.20
C GLN A 13 -31.75 10.89 -30.25
N ARG A 14 -31.53 11.14 -31.55
CA ARG A 14 -32.21 10.43 -32.66
C ARG A 14 -31.69 9.02 -32.92
N LYS A 15 -30.60 8.60 -32.29
CA LYS A 15 -29.89 7.34 -32.60
C LYS A 15 -30.28 6.14 -31.73
N ARG A 16 -31.47 6.12 -31.12
CA ARG A 16 -31.89 4.98 -30.29
C ARG A 16 -33.14 4.20 -30.71
N SER A 17 -33.82 4.53 -31.81
CA SER A 17 -35.13 3.90 -32.12
C SER A 17 -35.27 3.16 -33.48
N LEU A 18 -34.24 3.09 -34.35
CA LEU A 18 -34.36 2.39 -35.65
C LEU A 18 -33.49 1.12 -35.83
N ALA A 19 -32.49 0.86 -34.98
CA ALA A 19 -31.53 -0.23 -35.20
C ALA A 19 -31.87 -1.57 -34.51
N ALA A 20 -32.96 -1.65 -33.72
CA ALA A 20 -33.31 -2.85 -32.96
C ALA A 20 -34.26 -3.83 -33.71
N LYS A 21 -34.53 -3.60 -35.00
CA LYS A 21 -35.55 -4.32 -35.80
C LYS A 21 -35.00 -5.25 -36.88
N ALA A 22 -33.85 -5.88 -36.66
CA ALA A 22 -33.38 -6.98 -37.52
C ALA A 22 -32.94 -8.20 -36.68
N ARG A 23 -33.92 -8.99 -36.23
CA ARG A 23 -33.73 -10.40 -35.86
C ARG A 23 -33.90 -11.24 -37.13
N LYS A 24 -32.98 -12.17 -37.42
CA LYS A 24 -33.32 -13.59 -37.70
C LYS A 24 -32.10 -14.50 -37.77
N LYS A 25 -32.37 -15.74 -37.34
CA LYS A 25 -31.49 -16.89 -37.03
C LYS A 25 -31.01 -17.65 -38.27
N SER A 26 -29.86 -18.31 -38.15
CA SER A 26 -29.56 -19.64 -38.72
C SER A 26 -28.41 -20.25 -37.90
N THR A 27 -28.63 -21.24 -37.02
CA THR A 27 -28.84 -22.69 -37.29
C THR A 27 -27.56 -23.40 -37.77
N ALA A 28 -27.21 -24.47 -37.06
CA ALA A 28 -26.22 -25.52 -37.39
C ALA A 28 -24.74 -25.15 -37.20
N GLU A 29 -24.10 -25.62 -36.13
CA GLU A 29 -23.33 -26.89 -36.11
C GLU A 29 -21.92 -26.77 -36.70
N LYS A 30 -20.91 -26.93 -35.83
CA LYS A 30 -19.72 -27.80 -35.98
C LYS A 30 -18.74 -27.39 -34.86
N LEU A 31 -18.67 -28.14 -33.76
CA LEU A 31 -17.70 -29.23 -33.58
C LEU A 31 -16.36 -28.98 -34.30
N ALA A 32 -15.35 -28.52 -33.55
CA ALA A 32 -13.94 -28.97 -33.67
C ALA A 32 -13.02 -28.20 -32.70
N THR A 33 -12.79 -28.75 -31.51
CA THR A 33 -11.47 -28.77 -30.85
C THR A 33 -10.49 -29.62 -31.70
N PRO A 34 -9.15 -29.61 -31.51
CA PRO A 34 -8.29 -28.78 -30.66
C PRO A 34 -7.10 -28.15 -31.43
N ARG A 35 -6.49 -27.09 -30.88
CA ARG A 35 -5.19 -26.58 -31.37
C ARG A 35 -4.06 -27.54 -30.98
N LYS A 36 -3.30 -28.00 -31.98
CA LYS A 36 -2.12 -28.86 -31.84
C LYS A 36 -1.10 -28.24 -30.87
N ARG A 37 -0.89 -28.86 -29.71
CA ARG A 37 0.25 -28.59 -28.84
C ARG A 37 1.39 -29.48 -29.29
N ALA A 38 2.47 -28.87 -29.78
CA ALA A 38 3.66 -29.58 -30.22
C ALA A 38 4.31 -30.32 -29.04
N VAL A 39 4.56 -31.61 -29.24
CA VAL A 39 5.31 -32.48 -28.34
C VAL A 39 6.80 -32.17 -28.49
N ARG A 40 7.48 -31.89 -27.38
CA ARG A 40 8.92 -32.14 -27.25
C ARG A 40 9.13 -33.06 -26.05
N LYS A 41 9.22 -34.36 -26.35
CA LYS A 41 10.04 -35.35 -25.61
C LYS A 41 11.51 -34.91 -25.75
N THR A 42 12.46 -35.07 -24.84
CA THR A 42 12.63 -35.82 -23.59
C THR A 42 13.98 -35.35 -23.05
N ALA A 43 14.13 -35.19 -21.73
CA ALA A 43 15.38 -35.49 -21.04
C ALA A 43 15.07 -35.56 -19.54
N SER A 44 15.00 -36.78 -19.04
CA SER A 44 15.09 -37.12 -17.62
C SER A 44 16.32 -36.44 -17.00
N ARG A 45 16.11 -35.44 -16.13
CA ARG A 45 17.19 -35.00 -15.23
C ARG A 45 17.15 -35.87 -13.98
N PRO A 46 18.24 -36.57 -13.66
CA PRO A 46 18.26 -37.56 -12.61
C PRO A 46 18.34 -36.92 -11.22
N VAL A 47 17.69 -37.63 -10.28
CA VAL A 47 18.18 -38.02 -8.95
C VAL A 47 18.58 -36.91 -7.99
N THR A 48 17.71 -36.74 -6.99
CA THR A 48 18.01 -36.62 -5.57
C THR A 48 19.50 -36.68 -5.22
N THR A 49 20.08 -35.52 -4.91
CA THR A 49 21.18 -35.49 -3.95
C THR A 49 20.66 -34.72 -2.76
N GLN A 50 20.35 -35.47 -1.70
CA GLN A 50 20.18 -34.91 -0.37
C GLN A 50 21.38 -34.02 -0.10
N ARG A 51 21.16 -32.75 0.24
CA ARG A 51 22.22 -31.84 0.64
C ARG A 51 22.83 -32.44 1.92
N PRO A 52 24.09 -32.93 1.94
CA PRO A 52 24.66 -33.42 3.18
C PRO A 52 24.76 -32.25 4.16
N LEU A 53 24.05 -32.36 5.29
CA LEU A 53 24.42 -31.66 6.50
C LEU A 53 25.77 -32.23 6.94
N SER A 54 26.85 -31.51 6.69
CA SER A 54 28.06 -31.42 7.53
C SER A 54 29.31 -31.11 6.70
N SER A 55 29.63 -29.83 6.65
CA SER A 55 31.00 -29.40 6.92
C SER A 55 30.94 -27.91 7.24
N ARG A 56 30.79 -27.58 8.53
CA ARG A 56 31.40 -26.34 8.99
C ARG A 56 32.86 -26.43 8.57
N PRO A 57 33.46 -25.43 7.89
CA PRO A 57 34.88 -25.47 7.64
C PRO A 57 35.54 -25.71 9.00
N ARG A 58 36.29 -26.81 9.09
CA ARG A 58 37.26 -26.97 10.17
C ARG A 58 38.13 -25.72 10.07
N TYR A 59 38.02 -24.84 11.04
CA TYR A 59 39.08 -23.89 11.30
C TYR A 59 40.32 -24.77 11.49
N SER A 60 41.19 -24.78 10.50
CA SER A 60 42.50 -25.40 10.65
C SER A 60 43.18 -24.60 11.74
N ASP A 61 43.38 -25.24 12.89
CA ASP A 61 44.16 -24.75 14.03
C ASP A 61 45.66 -24.55 13.69
N ASP A 62 46.01 -24.34 12.42
CA ASP A 62 47.38 -24.37 11.89
C ASP A 62 47.74 -23.08 11.13
N LEU A 63 47.27 -21.92 11.60
CA LEU A 63 47.94 -20.66 11.33
C LEU A 63 48.51 -20.12 12.64
N LEU A 64 49.56 -20.80 13.07
CA LEU A 64 50.70 -20.17 13.74
C LEU A 64 51.21 -19.05 12.83
N ILE A 65 50.57 -17.89 12.93
CA ILE A 65 51.21 -16.61 12.65
C ILE A 65 51.77 -16.17 14.00
N GLU A 66 52.85 -16.85 14.40
CA GLU A 66 53.87 -16.21 15.20
C GLU A 66 54.40 -15.04 14.36
N ASP A 67 54.69 -13.91 15.00
CA ASP A 67 55.49 -12.80 14.47
C ASP A 67 54.81 -11.63 13.72
N VAL A 68 53.58 -11.24 14.05
CA VAL A 68 53.13 -9.83 13.80
C VAL A 68 52.23 -9.31 14.93
N LEU A 69 52.69 -9.38 16.18
CA LEU A 69 52.00 -8.72 17.31
C LEU A 69 52.97 -7.98 18.24
N THR A 70 53.93 -7.26 17.65
CA THR A 70 54.62 -6.19 18.35
C THR A 70 54.08 -4.86 17.85
N ASP A 71 53.63 -4.03 18.79
CA ASP A 71 53.03 -2.71 18.63
C ASP A 71 51.53 -2.65 18.35
N ILE A 72 50.74 -3.51 19.01
CA ILE A 72 49.41 -3.05 19.43
C ILE A 72 49.65 -2.23 20.70
N PRO A 73 49.56 -0.89 20.66
CA PRO A 73 49.64 -0.08 21.88
C PRO A 73 48.56 -0.62 22.81
N ALA A 74 48.95 -0.93 24.06
CA ALA A 74 48.04 -1.42 25.08
C ALA A 74 46.82 -0.49 25.09
N HIS A 75 45.72 -0.94 24.47
CA HIS A 75 44.47 -0.21 24.52
C HIS A 75 44.17 -0.07 26.00
N GLU A 76 43.97 1.18 26.40
CA GLU A 76 43.62 1.57 27.76
C GLU A 76 42.61 0.57 28.32
N PRO A 77 42.76 0.16 29.59
CA PRO A 77 41.90 -0.87 30.18
C PRO A 77 40.46 -0.48 29.86
N ILE A 78 39.73 -1.39 29.20
CA ILE A 78 38.31 -1.20 28.94
C ILE A 78 37.72 -0.89 30.31
N HIS A 79 37.38 0.38 30.53
CA HIS A 79 36.82 0.83 31.80
C HIS A 79 35.65 -0.10 32.07
N THR A 80 35.77 -0.87 33.14
CA THR A 80 34.78 -1.83 33.59
C THR A 80 33.40 -1.22 33.39
N ILE A 81 32.63 -1.77 32.46
CA ILE A 81 31.24 -1.38 32.21
C ILE A 81 30.39 -2.01 33.33
N ASP A 82 30.73 -1.69 34.58
CA ASP A 82 29.88 -1.87 35.77
C ASP A 82 29.31 -0.52 36.24
N GLU A 83 29.41 0.50 35.40
CA GLU A 83 28.61 1.72 35.49
C GLU A 83 27.95 1.92 34.12
N PHE A 84 27.08 0.99 33.75
CA PHE A 84 25.87 1.43 33.06
C PHE A 84 25.21 2.35 34.09
N PRO A 85 25.23 3.69 33.93
CA PRO A 85 24.60 4.55 34.92
C PRO A 85 23.17 4.05 35.03
N GLU A 86 22.80 3.55 36.20
CA GLU A 86 21.41 3.23 36.46
C GLU A 86 20.64 4.49 36.08
N PRO A 87 19.72 4.46 35.10
CA PRO A 87 18.90 5.62 34.85
C PRO A 87 17.90 5.73 36.00
N GLU A 88 18.38 6.11 37.19
CA GLU A 88 17.60 6.47 38.36
C GLU A 88 16.87 7.80 38.16
N THR A 89 17.10 8.48 37.03
CA THR A 89 16.17 9.52 36.58
C THR A 89 15.00 8.85 35.87
N ALA A 90 14.12 8.27 36.70
CA ALA A 90 12.70 8.06 36.47
C ALA A 90 12.25 8.22 35.01
N TYR A 91 12.23 7.10 34.28
CA TYR A 91 11.24 6.94 33.22
C TYR A 91 9.87 6.99 33.90
N SER A 92 9.38 8.20 34.18
CA SER A 92 8.05 8.42 34.73
C SER A 92 7.07 7.95 33.67
N PRO A 93 6.29 6.88 33.88
CA PRO A 93 5.20 6.53 32.97
C PRO A 93 4.07 7.56 33.00
N ALA A 94 4.25 8.72 33.65
CA ALA A 94 3.28 9.81 33.76
C ALA A 94 3.20 10.63 32.48
N SER A 95 2.82 9.98 31.39
CA SER A 95 2.08 10.58 30.29
C SER A 95 1.60 9.44 29.38
N SER A 96 0.73 8.58 29.89
CA SER A 96 -0.22 7.89 29.02
C SER A 96 -1.12 8.95 28.38
N SER A 97 -0.60 9.62 27.35
CA SER A 97 -1.31 10.64 26.59
C SER A 97 -2.32 9.91 25.71
N THR A 98 -3.50 9.67 26.26
CA THR A 98 -4.65 9.23 25.49
C THR A 98 -4.96 10.33 24.49
N ARG A 99 -4.51 10.15 23.24
CA ARG A 99 -4.87 11.04 22.14
C ARG A 99 -6.31 10.76 21.75
N GLU A 100 -7.16 11.77 21.85
CA GLU A 100 -8.52 11.67 21.33
C GLU A 100 -8.47 11.70 19.81
N MET A 101 -9.21 10.79 19.18
CA MET A 101 -9.27 10.66 17.73
C MET A 101 -10.72 10.66 17.28
N LYS A 102 -11.02 11.44 16.25
CA LYS A 102 -12.34 11.51 15.64
C LYS A 102 -12.35 10.80 14.29
N LEU A 103 -13.35 9.97 14.05
CA LEU A 103 -13.55 9.36 12.74
C LEU A 103 -13.90 10.46 11.72
N VAL A 104 -13.07 10.59 10.70
CA VAL A 104 -13.30 11.58 9.64
C VAL A 104 -13.91 10.96 8.41
N GLY A 105 -13.51 9.73 8.05
CA GLY A 105 -14.01 9.12 6.83
C GLY A 105 -13.45 7.73 6.55
N ARG A 106 -13.65 7.30 5.31
CA ARG A 106 -13.17 6.01 4.79
C ARG A 106 -12.37 6.22 3.51
N CYS A 107 -11.29 5.47 3.35
CA CYS A 107 -10.50 5.46 2.12
C CYS A 107 -11.19 4.57 1.08
N ASP A 108 -11.60 5.13 -0.06
CA ASP A 108 -12.26 4.37 -1.13
C ASP A 108 -11.26 3.81 -2.16
N GLY A 109 -10.11 4.47 -2.33
CA GLY A 109 -9.07 4.01 -3.25
C GLY A 109 -7.76 4.77 -3.11
N TYR A 110 -6.74 4.28 -3.80
CA TYR A 110 -5.40 4.87 -3.84
C TYR A 110 -4.85 4.83 -5.27
N PHE A 111 -4.18 5.91 -5.69
CA PHE A 111 -3.51 6.04 -6.97
C PHE A 111 -1.99 5.98 -6.80
N GLU A 112 -1.40 4.79 -6.99
CA GLU A 112 0.04 4.52 -6.85
C GLU A 112 0.96 5.41 -7.70
N LYS A 113 0.48 5.96 -8.83
CA LYS A 113 1.33 6.75 -9.74
C LYS A 113 1.55 8.20 -9.27
N ILE A 114 0.64 8.71 -8.46
CA ILE A 114 0.62 10.13 -8.02
C ILE A 114 0.56 10.24 -6.50
N ASP A 115 0.58 9.11 -5.79
CA ASP A 115 0.47 8.99 -4.35
C ASP A 115 -0.74 9.72 -3.76
N VAL A 116 -1.90 9.61 -4.43
CA VAL A 116 -3.15 10.25 -4.01
C VAL A 116 -4.14 9.20 -3.50
N ALA A 117 -4.62 9.38 -2.27
CA ALA A 117 -5.71 8.62 -1.69
C ALA A 117 -7.05 9.34 -1.92
N ILE A 118 -8.09 8.58 -2.27
CA ILE A 118 -9.48 9.06 -2.30
C ILE A 118 -10.12 8.73 -0.96
N VAL A 119 -10.53 9.75 -0.22
CA VAL A 119 -11.19 9.62 1.08
C VAL A 119 -12.59 10.20 1.00
N LYS A 120 -13.59 9.38 1.34
CA LYS A 120 -14.97 9.82 1.50
C LYS A 120 -15.19 10.34 2.90
N LEU A 121 -15.54 11.62 3.02
CA LEU A 121 -15.67 12.29 4.31
C LEU A 121 -17.05 12.10 4.94
N THR A 122 -17.05 11.82 6.24
CA THR A 122 -18.23 11.85 7.11
C THR A 122 -18.21 13.07 8.03
N SER A 123 -17.02 13.58 8.37
CA SER A 123 -16.82 14.80 9.16
C SER A 123 -16.06 15.86 8.33
N PRO A 124 -16.27 17.16 8.58
CA PRO A 124 -15.49 18.20 7.91
C PRO A 124 -14.04 18.20 8.42
N MET A 125 -13.09 18.53 7.53
CA MET A 125 -11.66 18.67 7.84
C MET A 125 -11.06 19.87 7.14
N ARG A 126 -9.86 20.29 7.58
CA ARG A 126 -9.10 21.40 6.99
C ARG A 126 -7.69 20.96 6.62
N THR A 127 -7.09 21.67 5.67
CA THR A 127 -5.66 21.54 5.37
C THR A 127 -4.83 21.89 6.61
N GLY A 128 -3.80 21.10 6.92
CA GLY A 128 -2.98 21.21 8.13
C GLY A 128 -3.42 20.35 9.32
N ASP A 129 -4.55 19.65 9.24
CA ASP A 129 -4.96 18.68 10.26
C ASP A 129 -4.03 17.45 10.29
N GLN A 130 -3.88 16.82 11.47
CA GLN A 130 -3.18 15.54 11.62
C GLN A 130 -4.15 14.38 11.42
N LEU A 131 -3.88 13.54 10.42
CA LEU A 131 -4.69 12.38 10.07
C LEU A 131 -3.96 11.08 10.34
N ILE A 132 -4.70 10.08 10.79
CA ILE A 132 -4.23 8.71 10.97
C ILE A 132 -4.95 7.81 9.98
N PHE A 133 -4.17 7.14 9.14
CA PHE A 133 -4.64 6.24 8.11
C PHE A 133 -4.38 4.79 8.49
N GLN A 134 -5.36 3.93 8.22
CA GLN A 134 -5.19 2.49 8.32
C GLN A 134 -4.51 1.91 7.08
N LYS A 135 -3.42 1.17 7.29
CA LYS A 135 -2.73 0.38 6.26
C LYS A 135 -2.81 -1.11 6.59
N VAL A 136 -2.31 -1.94 5.67
CA VAL A 136 -2.31 -3.41 5.86
C VAL A 136 -1.45 -3.83 7.05
N SER A 137 -0.28 -3.18 7.22
CA SER A 137 0.72 -3.51 8.24
C SER A 137 0.67 -2.62 9.49
N GLY A 138 -0.37 -1.82 9.68
CA GLY A 138 -0.49 -0.94 10.85
C GLY A 138 -1.27 0.35 10.58
N LEU A 139 -0.85 1.41 11.28
CA LEU A 139 -1.39 2.76 11.17
C LEU A 139 -0.24 3.72 10.89
N PHE A 140 -0.53 4.85 10.24
CA PHE A 140 0.44 5.93 10.12
C PHE A 140 -0.24 7.28 10.29
N GLU A 141 0.48 8.21 10.90
CA GLU A 141 0.06 9.59 11.09
C GLU A 141 0.71 10.47 10.02
N GLN A 142 -0.06 11.40 9.47
CA GLN A 142 0.41 12.34 8.46
C GLN A 142 -0.36 13.66 8.55
N PRO A 143 0.32 14.81 8.45
CA PRO A 143 -0.35 16.10 8.24
C PRO A 143 -0.95 16.21 6.84
N VAL A 144 -2.05 16.96 6.71
CA VAL A 144 -2.63 17.27 5.41
C VAL A 144 -1.86 18.41 4.74
N ASP A 145 -0.97 18.05 3.80
CA ASP A 145 -0.19 19.03 3.02
C ASP A 145 -1.02 19.66 1.89
N SER A 146 -1.76 18.84 1.14
CA SER A 146 -2.55 19.27 -0.02
C SER A 146 -3.82 18.45 -0.16
N MET A 147 -4.90 19.13 -0.55
CA MET A 147 -6.26 18.61 -0.58
C MET A 147 -6.99 19.10 -1.83
N GLN A 148 -7.63 18.18 -2.56
CA GLN A 148 -8.36 18.49 -3.78
C GLN A 148 -9.74 17.83 -3.82
N ILE A 149 -10.73 18.55 -4.34
CA ILE A 149 -12.08 18.04 -4.65
C ILE A 149 -12.35 18.37 -6.12
N ASP A 150 -12.76 17.38 -6.92
CA ASP A 150 -13.05 17.55 -8.36
C ASP A 150 -11.95 18.32 -9.13
N ARG A 151 -10.67 18.06 -8.80
CA ARG A 151 -9.47 18.72 -9.36
C ARG A 151 -9.33 20.21 -9.03
N LYS A 152 -10.00 20.67 -7.99
CA LYS A 152 -9.84 22.03 -7.45
C LYS A 152 -9.17 21.93 -6.08
N ASP A 153 -8.15 22.75 -5.87
CA ASP A 153 -7.54 22.88 -4.55
C ASP A 153 -8.53 23.54 -3.59
N VAL A 154 -8.70 22.94 -2.42
CA VAL A 154 -9.63 23.41 -1.38
C VAL A 154 -8.90 23.46 -0.04
N GLN A 155 -9.28 24.44 0.80
CA GLN A 155 -8.72 24.55 2.16
C GLN A 155 -9.58 23.86 3.22
N ILE A 156 -10.88 23.73 2.92
CA ILE A 156 -11.89 23.16 3.82
C ILE A 156 -12.68 22.15 3.01
N ALA A 157 -12.85 20.95 3.55
CA ALA A 157 -13.71 19.94 2.98
C ALA A 157 -14.90 19.67 3.89
N HIS A 158 -16.07 19.49 3.29
CA HIS A 158 -17.31 19.25 4.01
C HIS A 158 -17.60 17.75 4.14
N SER A 159 -18.47 17.42 5.09
CA SER A 159 -19.01 16.06 5.19
C SER A 159 -19.75 15.68 3.91
N GLY A 160 -19.42 14.53 3.34
CA GLY A 160 -20.03 13.99 2.12
C GLY A 160 -19.18 14.17 0.87
N ASP A 161 -18.14 14.99 0.92
CA ASP A 161 -17.25 15.21 -0.22
C ASP A 161 -16.24 14.05 -0.38
N ASP A 162 -15.88 13.77 -1.63
CA ASP A 162 -14.80 12.88 -2.00
C ASP A 162 -13.53 13.68 -2.18
N VAL A 163 -12.57 13.48 -1.29
CA VAL A 163 -11.36 14.28 -1.21
C VAL A 163 -10.15 13.49 -1.66
N GLY A 164 -9.41 14.04 -2.61
CA GLY A 164 -8.07 13.59 -2.99
C GLY A 164 -7.01 14.18 -2.07
N LEU A 165 -6.28 13.32 -1.37
CA LEU A 165 -5.19 13.69 -0.47
C LEU A 165 -3.88 13.06 -0.92
N LYS A 166 -2.81 13.86 -0.97
CA LYS A 166 -1.47 13.32 -1.19
C LYS A 166 -0.98 12.63 0.08
N VAL A 167 -0.56 11.37 -0.03
CA VAL A 167 -0.11 10.55 1.09
C VAL A 167 1.33 10.08 0.92
N ILE A 168 2.02 9.83 2.03
CA ILE A 168 3.41 9.34 2.02
C ILE A 168 3.46 7.82 1.76
N MET A 169 2.41 7.10 2.18
CA MET A 169 2.31 5.65 2.08
C MET A 169 0.93 5.23 1.60
N GLU A 170 0.87 4.05 0.96
CA GLU A 170 -0.39 3.45 0.51
C GLU A 170 -1.31 3.10 1.70
N PRO A 171 -2.51 3.71 1.78
CA PRO A 171 -3.52 3.31 2.74
C PRO A 171 -4.23 2.03 2.27
N LYS A 172 -4.80 1.29 3.22
CA LYS A 172 -5.63 0.12 2.91
C LYS A 172 -6.95 0.59 2.29
N VAL A 173 -7.29 0.06 1.11
CA VAL A 173 -8.59 0.28 0.49
C VAL A 173 -9.72 -0.17 1.42
N GLY A 174 -10.68 0.71 1.65
CA GLY A 174 -11.77 0.54 2.60
C GLY A 174 -11.39 0.75 4.07
N GLY A 175 -10.18 1.20 4.37
CA GLY A 175 -9.69 1.52 5.72
C GLY A 175 -10.32 2.80 6.28
N LEU A 176 -10.27 2.93 7.61
CA LEU A 176 -10.80 4.09 8.32
C LEU A 176 -9.72 5.18 8.45
N VAL A 177 -10.17 6.43 8.40
CA VAL A 177 -9.32 7.62 8.57
C VAL A 177 -9.79 8.39 9.79
N TYR A 178 -8.85 8.67 10.68
CA TYR A 178 -9.08 9.39 11.92
C TYR A 178 -8.35 10.74 11.90
N LYS A 179 -8.88 11.72 12.61
CA LYS A 179 -8.20 12.98 12.90
C LYS A 179 -7.85 13.03 14.38
N VAL A 180 -6.63 13.43 14.68
CA VAL A 180 -6.19 13.72 16.05
C VAL A 180 -6.80 15.07 16.46
N ILE A 181 -7.43 15.11 17.64
CA ILE A 181 -7.98 16.34 18.25
C ILE A 181 -6.96 16.93 19.22
#